data_AF-A0A2V9BEB0-F1
#
_entry.id   AF-A0A2V9BEB0-F1
#
_cell.length_a   1.000
_cell.length_b   1.000
_cell.length_c   1.000
_cell.angle_alpha   90.00
_cell.angle_beta   90.00
_cell.angle_gamma   90.00
#
_symmetry.space_group_name_H-M   'P 1'
#
loop_
_entity.id
_entity.type
_entity.pdbx_description
1 polymer ?
#
loop_
_entity_poly.entity_id
_entity_poly.type
_entity_poly.pdbx_seq_one_letter_code
_entity_poly.pdbx_strand_id
1 'polypeptide(L)' 'RKYSVDLFKRASSLAKQLGFTIGEGTAGGGSDGSLTAALAIPTLDGLGAVGDGAHSSGEYIVARTMPRRAALLATLLVNS' A
#
# COMPACT_ATOMS: atom_id res chain seq x y z
N ARG A 1 -0.14 15.57 2.49
CA ARG A 1 1.11 16.36 2.68
C ARG A 1 2.02 16.11 1.46
N LYS A 2 2.76 17.13 0.98
CA LYS A 2 3.47 17.14 -0.32
C LYS A 2 4.42 15.94 -0.55
N TYR A 3 5.08 15.42 0.49
CA TYR A 3 6.06 14.32 0.34
C TYR A 3 5.46 12.94 0.08
N SER A 4 4.31 12.61 0.70
CA SER A 4 3.62 11.35 0.40
C SER A 4 3.06 11.34 -1.03
N VAL A 5 2.82 12.50 -1.64
CA VAL A 5 2.35 12.62 -3.02
C VAL A 5 3.42 12.12 -3.99
N ASP A 6 4.69 12.46 -3.80
CA ASP A 6 5.76 12.01 -4.68
C ASP A 6 6.06 10.52 -4.50
N LEU A 7 6.01 10.02 -3.26
CA LEU A 7 6.13 8.59 -2.99
C LEU A 7 4.96 7.79 -3.62
N PHE A 8 3.73 8.31 -3.55
CA PHE A 8 2.57 7.70 -4.19
C PHE A 8 2.66 7.74 -5.72
N LYS A 9 3.13 8.85 -6.31
CA LYS A 9 3.38 8.92 -7.76
C LYS A 9 4.41 7.89 -8.21
N ARG A 10 5.48 7.70 -7.45
CA ARG A 10 6.48 6.65 -7.71
C ARG A 10 5.85 5.26 -7.68
N ALA A 11 5.11 4.93 -6.62
CA ALA A 11 4.40 3.66 -6.53
C ALA A 11 3.39 3.47 -7.68
N SER A 12 2.68 4.53 -8.07
CA SER A 12 1.73 4.50 -9.18
C SER A 12 2.40 4.26 -10.53
N SER A 13 3.58 4.84 -10.76
CA SER A 13 4.38 4.61 -11.97
C SER A 13 4.85 3.15 -12.04
N LEU A 14 5.39 2.61 -10.94
CA LEU A 14 5.84 1.23 -10.88
C LEU A 14 4.69 0.22 -11.03
N ALA A 15 3.54 0.49 -10.41
CA ALA A 15 2.34 -0.32 -10.60
C ALA A 15 1.94 -0.39 -12.09
N LYS A 16 1.98 0.75 -12.80
CA LYS A 16 1.70 0.79 -14.25
C LYS A 16 2.67 -0.05 -15.06
N GLN A 17 3.97 -0.02 -14.71
CA GLN A 17 4.98 -0.88 -15.35
C GLN A 17 4.71 -2.37 -15.11
N LEU A 18 4.15 -2.72 -13.95
CA LEU A 18 3.70 -4.07 -13.61
C LEU A 18 2.32 -4.43 -14.21
N GLY A 19 1.72 -3.56 -15.02
CA GLY A 19 0.47 -3.83 -15.73
C GLY A 19 -0.82 -3.58 -14.93
N PHE A 20 -0.77 -2.78 -13.86
CA PHE A 20 -1.97 -2.41 -13.10
C PHE A 20 -1.93 -0.98 -12.54
N THR A 21 -3.05 -0.51 -12.00
CA THR A 21 -3.15 0.80 -11.36
C THR A 21 -3.44 0.66 -9.87
N ILE A 22 -2.95 1.61 -9.09
CA ILE A 22 -3.29 1.77 -7.67
C ILE A 22 -4.07 3.08 -7.49
N GLY A 23 -4.92 3.12 -6.48
CA GLY A 23 -5.69 4.29 -6.10
C GLY A 23 -5.47 4.64 -4.64
N GLU A 24 -5.96 5.81 -4.25
CA GLU A 24 -6.02 6.24 -2.85
C GLU A 24 -7.30 5.72 -2.20
N GLY A 25 -7.24 5.45 -0.90
CA GLY A 25 -8.39 5.01 -0.12
C GLY A 25 -8.26 5.48 1.32
N THR A 26 -9.38 5.69 1.98
CA THR A 26 -9.43 6.01 3.40
C THR A 26 -9.70 4.74 4.20
N ALA A 27 -8.84 4.45 5.18
CA ALA A 27 -9.10 3.45 6.19
C ALA A 27 -9.80 4.09 7.41
N GLY A 28 -10.72 3.38 8.05
CA GLY A 28 -11.40 3.85 9.26
C GLY A 28 -10.58 3.70 10.55
N GLY A 29 -9.39 3.11 10.48
CA GLY A 29 -8.51 2.83 11.62
C GLY A 29 -7.11 3.43 11.47
N GLY A 30 -6.20 3.06 12.37
CA GLY A 30 -4.79 3.46 12.34
C GLY A 30 -3.84 2.31 12.02
N SER A 31 -2.67 2.63 11.49
CA SER A 31 -1.58 1.68 11.24
C SER A 31 -0.26 2.24 11.79
N ASP A 32 0.80 1.43 11.80
CA ASP A 32 2.16 1.90 12.06
C ASP A 32 2.59 2.99 11.06
N GLY A 33 2.03 2.96 9.84
CA GLY A 33 2.23 4.00 8.84
C GLY A 33 1.67 5.36 9.25
N SER A 34 0.61 5.39 10.07
CA SER A 34 0.08 6.62 10.66
C SER A 34 1.08 7.23 11.66
N LEU A 35 1.85 6.40 12.38
CA LEU A 35 2.86 6.87 13.34
C LEU A 35 4.03 7.54 12.63
N THR A 36 4.60 6.90 11.61
CA THR A 36 5.71 7.48 10.84
C THR A 36 5.28 8.71 10.04
N ALA A 37 4.05 8.71 9.50
CA ALA A 37 3.48 9.88 8.82
C ALA A 37 3.32 11.08 9.77
N ALA A 38 2.97 10.85 11.05
CA ALA A 38 2.89 11.91 12.05
C ALA A 38 4.25 12.60 12.26
N LEU A 39 5.34 11.84 12.19
CA LEU A 39 6.73 12.31 12.24
C LEU A 39 7.22 12.96 10.94
N ALA A 40 6.33 13.21 9.98
CA ALA A 40 6.63 13.75 8.65
C ALA A 40 7.55 12.88 7.78
N ILE A 41 7.68 11.59 8.11
CA ILE A 41 8.37 10.61 7.26
C ILE A 41 7.42 10.21 6.12
N PRO A 42 7.81 10.34 4.85
CA PRO A 42 6.99 9.93 3.73
C PRO A 42 6.68 8.43 3.83
N THR A 43 5.41 8.10 4.02
CA THR A 43 4.97 6.73 4.26
C THR A 43 3.83 6.40 3.30
N LEU A 44 3.90 5.23 2.67
CA LEU A 44 2.76 4.60 2.00
C LEU A 44 2.18 3.55 2.92
N ASP A 45 0.88 3.67 3.18
CA ASP A 45 0.11 2.67 3.88
C ASP A 45 -0.80 1.90 2.90
N GLY A 46 -1.28 0.73 3.29
CA GLY A 46 -2.19 -0.09 2.47
C GLY A 46 -1.50 -0.89 1.36
N LEU A 47 -0.20 -1.16 1.47
CA LEU A 47 0.53 -2.07 0.57
C LEU A 47 0.31 -3.57 0.89
N GLY A 48 -0.39 -3.88 1.97
CA GLY A 48 -0.69 -5.23 2.43
C GLY A 48 -1.75 -5.98 1.62
N ALA A 49 -2.27 -7.06 2.21
CA ALA A 49 -3.26 -7.93 1.60
C ALA A 49 -4.58 -7.19 1.31
N VAL A 50 -5.27 -7.60 0.24
CA VAL A 50 -6.67 -7.21 0.01
C VAL A 50 -7.54 -8.24 0.71
N GLY A 51 -8.49 -7.78 1.51
CA GLY A 51 -9.33 -8.63 2.35
C GLY A 51 -10.38 -7.80 3.08
N ASP A 52 -11.15 -8.44 3.94
CA ASP A 52 -12.14 -7.80 4.79
C ASP A 52 -12.40 -8.64 6.05
N GLY A 53 -13.23 -8.13 6.95
CA GLY A 53 -13.63 -8.80 8.18
C GLY A 53 -12.50 -8.87 9.21
N ALA A 54 -11.52 -7.97 9.13
CA ALA A 54 -10.41 -7.92 10.08
C ALA A 54 -10.90 -7.95 11.52
N HIS A 55 -10.26 -8.76 12.37
CA HIS A 55 -10.64 -8.98 13.76
C HIS A 55 -11.97 -9.74 13.95
N SER A 56 -12.37 -10.57 12.98
CA SER A 56 -13.54 -11.44 13.10
C SER A 56 -13.23 -12.86 12.63
N SER A 57 -14.10 -13.82 12.99
CA SER A 57 -14.02 -15.19 12.46
C SER A 57 -14.27 -15.28 10.94
N GLY A 58 -14.83 -14.21 10.36
CA GLY A 58 -15.03 -14.06 8.91
C GLY A 58 -13.88 -13.35 8.21
N GLU A 59 -12.74 -13.13 8.86
CA GLU A 59 -11.57 -12.51 8.24
C GLU A 59 -11.07 -13.32 7.05
N TYR A 60 -10.84 -12.67 5.92
CA TYR A 60 -10.32 -13.32 4.73
C TYR A 60 -9.44 -12.40 3.90
N ILE A 61 -8.64 -13.02 3.03
CA ILE A 61 -7.87 -12.33 2.00
C ILE A 61 -8.24 -12.82 0.60
N VAL A 62 -8.10 -11.96 -0.39
CA VAL A 62 -8.24 -12.29 -1.80
C VAL A 62 -6.87 -12.76 -2.33
N ALA A 63 -6.56 -14.04 -2.10
CA ALA A 63 -5.24 -14.63 -2.36
C ALA A 63 -4.67 -14.34 -3.77
N ARG A 64 -5.51 -14.36 -4.81
CA ARG A 64 -5.11 -14.03 -6.20
C ARG A 64 -4.51 -12.63 -6.38
N THR A 65 -4.71 -11.72 -5.42
CA THR A 65 -4.14 -10.36 -5.46
C THR A 65 -2.74 -10.27 -4.85
N MET A 66 -2.31 -11.28 -4.10
CA MET A 66 -1.03 -11.25 -3.37
C MET A 66 0.20 -11.19 -4.30
N PRO A 67 0.26 -11.91 -5.43
CA PRO A 67 1.43 -11.84 -6.31
C PRO A 67 1.71 -10.42 -6.83
N ARG A 68 0.68 -9.68 -7.29
CA ARG A 68 0.86 -8.29 -7.76
C ARG A 68 1.27 -7.33 -6.62
N ARG A 69 0.77 -7.56 -5.40
CA ARG A 69 1.12 -6.76 -4.21
C ARG A 69 2.59 -6.98 -3.84
N ALA A 70 3.02 -8.24 -3.79
CA ALA A 70 4.41 -8.60 -3.53
C ALA A 70 5.36 -8.04 -4.61
N ALA A 71 4.98 -8.12 -5.89
CA ALA A 71 5.77 -7.56 -6.99
C ALA A 71 5.95 -6.04 -6.84
N LEU A 72 4.90 -5.30 -6.50
CA LEU A 72 5.00 -3.85 -6.28
C LEU A 72 5.90 -3.51 -5.10
N LEU A 73 5.75 -4.20 -3.97
CA LEU A 73 6.60 -4.00 -2.79
C LEU A 73 8.06 -4.29 -3.12
N ALA A 74 8.35 -5.43 -3.75
CA ALA A 74 9.70 -5.78 -4.17
C ALA A 74 10.29 -4.73 -5.13
N THR A 75 9.50 -4.27 -6.10
CA THR A 75 9.93 -3.24 -7.06
C THR A 75 10.23 -1.92 -6.38
N LEU A 76 9.44 -1.52 -5.36
CA LEU A 76 9.68 -0.32 -4.57
C LEU A 76 11.00 -0.38 -3.80
N LEU A 77 11.33 -1.55 -3.24
CA LEU A 77 12.55 -1.80 -2.45
C LEU A 77 13.81 -1.90 -3.33
N VAL A 78 13.73 -2.55 -4.49
CA VAL A 78 14.91 -2.75 -5.35
C VAL A 78 15.26 -1.49 -6.14
N ASN A 79 14.28 -0.63 -6.46
CA ASN A 79 14.51 0.61 -7.21
C ASN A 79 14.65 1.84 -6.29
N SER A 80 14.92 1.64 -5.00
CA SER A 80 14.95 2.67 -3.95
C SER A 80 15.88 3.82 -4.25
#